data_AF-X1JN46-F1
#
_entry.id   AF-X1JN46-F1
#
_cell.length_a   1.000
_cell.length_b   1.000
_cell.length_c   1.000
_cell.angle_alpha   90.00
_cell.angle_beta   90.00
_cell.angle_gamma   90.00
#
_symmetry.space_group_name_H-M   'P 1'
#
loop_
_entity.id
_entity.type
_entity.pdbx_description
1 polymer ?
#
loop_
_entity_poly.entity_id
_entity_poly.type
_entity_poly.pdbx_seq_one_letter_code
_entity_poly.pdbx_strand_id
1 'polypeptide(L)' 'MRVSVSPRGALKIKPDSEEEREAFKVFAAVVEMYQTALLEFKFPDKPGLVHL' A
#
# COMPACT_ATOMS: atom_id res chain seq x y z
N MET A 1 16.77 2.61 2.88
CA MET A 1 15.42 2.88 2.35
C MET A 1 15.26 4.37 2.15
N ARG A 2 15.01 4.81 0.92
CA ARG A 2 14.81 6.22 0.57
C ARG A 2 13.33 6.53 0.38
N VAL A 3 12.85 7.57 1.04
CA VAL A 3 11.48 8.08 0.91
C VAL A 3 11.51 9.43 0.20
N SER A 4 10.64 9.62 -0.78
CA SER A 4 10.49 10.88 -1.51
C SER A 4 9.03 11.16 -1.80
N VAL A 5 8.69 12.43 -2.01
CA VAL A 5 7.34 12.84 -2.43
C VAL A 5 7.40 13.20 -3.91
N SER A 6 6.50 12.62 -4.69
CA SER A 6 6.38 12.96 -6.11
C SER A 6 5.78 14.36 -6.29
N PRO A 7 5.96 15.00 -7.47
CA PRO A 7 5.31 16.28 -7.77
C PRO A 7 3.79 16.27 -7.63
N ARG A 8 3.15 15.09 -7.66
CA ARG A 8 1.70 14.90 -7.48
C ARG A 8 1.32 14.54 -6.03
N GLY A 9 2.24 14.68 -5.07
CA GLY A 9 2.00 14.38 -3.66
C GLY A 9 2.08 12.90 -3.28
N ALA A 10 2.19 11.97 -4.23
CA ALA A 10 2.34 10.55 -3.92
C ALA A 10 3.69 10.26 -3.25
N LEU A 11 3.67 9.52 -2.14
CA LEU A 11 4.86 8.98 -1.47
C LEU A 11 5.50 7.89 -2.33
N LYS A 12 6.80 7.99 -2.55
CA LYS A 12 7.63 7.03 -3.27
C LYS A 12 8.66 6.47 -2.30
N ILE A 13 8.55 5.18 -2.00
CA ILE A 13 9.48 4.44 -1.15
C ILE A 13 10.36 3.59 -2.06
N LYS A 14 11.68 3.72 -1.92
CA LYS A 14 12.67 2.94 -2.65
C LYS A 14 13.55 2.19 -1.65
N PRO A 15 13.44 0.85 -1.56
CA PRO A 15 14.40 0.02 -0.84
C PRO A 15 15.79 0.17 -1.46
N ASP A 16 16.83 0.29 -0.63
CA ASP A 16 18.22 0.40 -1.07
C ASP A 16 18.97 -0.95 -0.95
N SER A 17 18.39 -1.95 -0.26
CA SER A 17 18.92 -3.32 -0.13
C SER A 17 17.85 -4.39 -0.38
N GLU A 18 18.30 -5.65 -0.53
CA GLU A 18 17.40 -6.81 -0.70
C GLU A 18 16.58 -7.08 0.58
N GLU A 19 17.19 -6.98 1.75
CA GLU A 19 16.49 -7.11 3.04
C GLU A 19 15.40 -6.06 3.22
N GLU A 20 15.67 -4.80 2.87
CA GLU A 20 14.67 -3.74 2.90
C GLU A 20 13.55 -3.98 1.88
N ARG A 21 13.87 -4.60 0.74
CA ARG A 21 12.87 -4.94 -0.28
C ARG A 21 11.91 -6.02 0.22
N GLU A 22 12.43 -7.05 0.89
CA GLU A 22 11.58 -8.09 1.49
C GLU A 22 10.72 -7.53 2.62
N ALA A 23 11.29 -6.68 3.50
CA ALA A 23 10.52 -6.00 4.54
C ALA A 23 9.41 -5.11 3.93
N PHE A 24 9.71 -4.42 2.83
CA PHE A 24 8.73 -3.58 2.14
C PHE A 24 7.58 -4.39 1.52
N LYS A 25 7.84 -5.59 0.97
CA LYS A 25 6.78 -6.47 0.44
C LYS A 25 5.80 -6.89 1.53
N VAL A 26 6.31 -7.28 2.69
CA VAL A 26 5.46 -7.67 3.84
C VAL A 26 4.62 -6.49 4.30
N PHE A 27 5.24 -5.31 4.43
CA PHE A 27 4.52 -4.07 4.77
C PHE A 27 3.42 -3.75 3.75
N ALA A 28 3.73 -3.79 2.45
CA ALA A 28 2.78 -3.52 1.39
C ALA A 28 1.56 -4.46 1.43
N ALA A 29 1.78 -5.76 1.64
CA ALA A 29 0.72 -6.75 1.77
C ALA A 29 -0.22 -6.44 2.96
N VAL A 30 0.35 -6.05 4.10
CA VAL A 30 -0.44 -5.67 5.29
C VAL A 30 -1.27 -4.40 5.01
N VAL A 31 -0.67 -3.38 4.40
CA VAL A 31 -1.39 -2.15 4.04
C VAL A 31 -2.52 -2.42 3.06
N GLU A 32 -2.30 -3.27 2.08
CA GLU A 32 -3.32 -3.69 1.12
C GLU A 32 -4.50 -4.37 1.83
N MET A 33 -4.24 -5.31 2.74
CA MET A 33 -5.30 -5.95 3.54
C MET A 33 -6.10 -4.93 4.37
N TYR A 34 -5.43 -3.99 5.03
CA TYR A 34 -6.11 -2.95 5.81
C TYR A 34 -6.95 -2.03 4.93
N GLN A 35 -6.41 -1.63 3.77
CA GLN A 35 -7.13 -0.80 2.81
C GLN A 35 -8.37 -1.52 2.28
N THR A 36 -8.26 -2.81 1.96
CA THR A 36 -9.37 -3.67 1.56
C THR A 36 -10.45 -3.67 2.63
N ALA A 37 -10.10 -4.00 3.87
CA ALA A 37 -11.05 -4.06 4.98
C ALA A 37 -11.73 -2.71 5.26
N LEU A 38 -10.98 -1.60 5.17
CA LEU A 38 -11.52 -0.25 5.32
C LEU A 38 -12.51 0.11 4.21
N LEU A 39 -12.22 -0.28 2.96
CA LEU A 39 -13.11 -0.04 1.83
C LEU A 39 -14.38 -0.87 1.92
N GLU A 40 -14.28 -2.15 2.30
CA GLU A 40 -15.43 -3.03 2.53
C GLU A 40 -16.30 -2.52 3.69
N PHE A 41 -15.68 -2.06 4.79
CA PHE A 41 -16.42 -1.46 5.91
C PHE A 41 -17.14 -0.17 5.52
N LYS A 42 -16.49 0.69 4.72
CA LYS A 42 -17.07 1.98 4.30
C LYS A 42 -18.12 1.83 3.21
N PHE A 43 -18.03 0.78 2.39
CA PHE A 43 -18.92 0.53 1.25
C PHE A 43 -19.44 -0.92 1.27
N PRO A 44 -20.27 -1.28 2.27
CA PRO A 44 -20.76 -2.64 2.44
C PRO A 44 -21.61 -3.14 1.25
N ASP A 45 -22.28 -2.22 0.55
CA ASP A 45 -23.13 -2.53 -0.61
C ASP A 45 -22.36 -2.64 -1.94
N LYS A 46 -21.04 -2.44 -1.93
CA LYS A 46 -20.19 -2.49 -3.12
C LYS A 46 -18.98 -3.42 -2.92
N PRO A 47 -19.22 -4.73 -2.77
CA PRO A 47 -18.15 -5.71 -2.68
C PRO A 47 -17.28 -5.66 -3.95
N GLY A 48 -15.95 -5.69 -3.80
CA GLY A 48 -15.01 -5.76 -4.93
C GLY A 48 -14.44 -4.42 -5.44
N LEU A 49 -14.64 -3.30 -4.73
CA LEU A 49 -14.05 -1.98 -5.06
C LEU A 49 -12.51 -1.94 -5.08
N VAL A 50 -11.84 -3.05 -4.76
CA VAL A 50 -10.39 -3.13 -4.50
C VAL A 50 -9.60 -3.70 -5.68
N HIS A 51 -10.26 -4.22 -6.72
CA HIS A 51 -9.58 -4.74 -7.93
C HIS A 51 -9.33 -3.64 -8.99
N LEU A 52 -8.59 -2.58 -8.65
CA LEU A 52 -8.13 -1.55 -9.60
C LEU A 52 -6.63 -1.27 -9.45
#